data_AF-A0A227IZ31-F1
#
_entry.id   AF-A0A227IZ31-F1
#
_cell.length_a   1.000
_cell.length_b   1.000
_cell.length_c   1.000
_cell.angle_alpha   90.00
_cell.angle_beta   90.00
_cell.angle_gamma   90.00
#
_symmetry.space_group_name_H-M   'P 1'
#
loop_
_entity.id
_entity.type
_entity.pdbx_description
1 polymer ?
#
loop_
_entity_poly.entity_id
_entity_poly.type
_entity_poly.pdbx_seq_one_letter_code
_entity_poly.pdbx_strand_id
1 'polypeptide(L)'
;PLKISVVYPGQQISDYWIRNIDAFEKRLDKLNIDYQINQVFTRPNADIKQQSLSLMEALKSNSDYLIFTLDTTRHRKFVEHVL
;
A
#
# COMPACT_ATOMS: atom_id res chain seq x y z
N PRO A 1 11.64 10.87 -10.00
CA PRO A 1 10.34 10.42 -9.46
C PRO A 1 10.43 9.87 -8.03
N LEU A 2 9.54 10.37 -7.16
CA LEU A 2 9.24 9.80 -5.85
C LEU A 2 8.72 8.38 -6.00
N LYS A 3 9.29 7.40 -5.30
CA LYS A 3 8.85 6.01 -5.34
C LYS A 3 7.86 5.74 -4.22
N ILE A 4 6.65 5.34 -4.57
CA ILE A 4 5.58 5.08 -3.61
C ILE A 4 5.11 3.63 -3.81
N SER A 5 5.15 2.84 -2.75
CA SER A 5 4.52 1.52 -2.72
C SER A 5 3.19 1.60 -2.00
N VAL A 6 2.15 1.00 -2.58
CA VAL A 6 0.79 0.99 -2.02
C VAL A 6 0.32 -0.46 -1.86
N VAL A 7 -0.11 -0.84 -0.65
CA VAL A 7 -0.63 -2.18 -0.35
C VAL A 7 -2.05 -2.07 0.24
N TYR A 8 -3.06 -2.41 -0.56
CA TYR A 8 -4.48 -2.30 -0.21
C TYR A 8 -5.25 -3.62 -0.35
N PRO A 9 -6.33 -3.83 0.41
CA PRO A 9 -7.26 -4.95 0.20
C PRO A 9 -8.23 -4.59 -0.94
N GLY A 10 -7.75 -4.61 -2.19
CA GLY A 10 -8.50 -4.12 -3.35
C GLY A 10 -9.69 -4.99 -3.79
N GLN A 11 -9.79 -6.23 -3.33
CA GLN A 11 -10.91 -7.12 -3.67
C GLN A 11 -12.06 -6.98 -2.67
N GLN A 12 -12.60 -5.77 -2.52
CA GLN A 12 -13.75 -5.46 -1.68
C GLN A 12 -14.97 -5.07 -2.53
N ILE A 13 -16.17 -5.23 -1.95
CA ILE A 13 -17.41 -4.67 -2.52
C ILE A 13 -17.33 -3.14 -2.51
N SER A 14 -16.69 -2.58 -1.48
CA SER A 14 -16.44 -1.14 -1.36
C SER A 14 -15.40 -0.68 -2.39
N ASP A 15 -15.71 0.40 -3.09
CA ASP A 15 -14.80 1.06 -4.04
C ASP A 15 -13.83 2.04 -3.37
N TYR A 16 -13.83 2.10 -2.03
CA TYR A 16 -13.04 3.05 -1.23
C TYR A 16 -11.56 3.11 -1.65
N TRP A 17 -10.88 1.97 -1.75
CA TRP A 17 -9.44 1.93 -2.06
C TRP A 17 -9.12 2.37 -3.49
N ILE A 18 -10.02 2.09 -4.42
CA ILE A 18 -9.91 2.52 -5.83
C ILE A 18 -10.07 4.05 -5.89
N ARG A 19 -11.09 4.60 -5.22
CA ARG A 19 -11.30 6.05 -5.15
C ARG A 19 -10.17 6.76 -4.41
N ASN A 20 -9.64 6.14 -3.37
CA ASN A 20 -8.56 6.71 -2.58
C ASN A 20 -7.29 6.89 -3.42
N ILE A 21 -6.87 5.86 -4.18
CA ILE A 21 -5.67 5.96 -5.00
C ILE A 21 -5.86 6.93 -6.17
N ASP A 22 -7.03 6.94 -6.81
CA ASP A 22 -7.36 7.90 -7.89
C ASP A 22 -7.32 9.35 -7.40
N ALA A 23 -7.87 9.63 -6.22
CA ALA A 23 -7.82 10.97 -5.62
C ALA A 23 -6.38 11.36 -5.23
N PHE A 24 -5.59 10.40 -4.76
CA PHE A 24 -4.19 10.62 -4.38
C PHE A 24 -3.32 10.97 -5.59
N GLU A 25 -3.38 10.18 -6.66
CA GLU A 25 -2.65 10.41 -7.91
C GLU A 25 -3.02 11.78 -8.51
N LYS A 26 -4.32 12.08 -8.62
CA LYS A 26 -4.79 13.39 -9.10
C LYS A 26 -4.26 14.54 -8.26
N ARG A 27 -4.09 14.36 -6.95
CA ARG A 27 -3.57 15.43 -6.09
C ARG A 27 -2.05 15.61 -6.27
N LEU A 28 -1.30 14.52 -6.43
CA LEU A 28 0.13 14.59 -6.75
C LEU A 28 0.37 15.30 -8.09
N ASP A 29 -0.43 14.96 -9.11
CA ASP A 29 -0.39 15.62 -10.42
C ASP A 29 -0.64 17.13 -10.29
N LYS A 30 -1.67 17.52 -9.53
CA LYS A 30 -2.01 18.94 -9.28
C LYS A 30 -0.93 19.71 -8.52
N LEU A 31 -0.10 19.00 -7.75
CA LEU A 31 1.04 19.57 -7.04
C LEU A 31 2.32 19.55 -7.89
N ASN A 32 2.27 19.06 -9.12
CA ASN A 32 3.42 18.87 -10.01
C ASN A 32 4.54 18.02 -9.36
N ILE A 33 4.16 16.98 -8.61
CA ILE A 33 5.10 16.04 -8.02
C ILE A 33 5.37 14.94 -9.06
N ASP A 34 6.65 14.69 -9.37
CA ASP A 34 7.06 13.56 -10.20
C ASP A 34 7.09 12.29 -9.33
N TYR A 35 6.30 11.27 -9.67
CA TYR A 35 6.17 10.04 -8.88
C TYR A 35 6.08 8.77 -9.74
N GLN A 36 6.37 7.64 -9.11
CA GLN A 36 6.12 6.30 -9.57
C GLN A 36 5.42 5.53 -8.46
N ILE A 37 4.20 5.04 -8.74
CA ILE A 37 3.42 4.25 -7.79
C ILE A 37 3.44 2.78 -8.21
N ASN A 38 3.80 1.91 -7.27
CA ASN A 38 3.64 0.46 -7.37
C ASN A 38 2.47 0.01 -6.49
N GLN A 39 1.42 -0.55 -7.09
CA GLN A 39 0.18 -0.94 -6.39
C GLN A 39 0.10 -2.46 -6.25
N VAL A 40 -0.06 -2.95 -5.03
CA VAL A 40 -0.30 -4.37 -4.72
C VAL A 40 -1.67 -4.52 -4.05
N PHE A 41 -2.59 -5.19 -4.75
CA PHE A 41 -3.92 -5.47 -4.21
C PHE A 41 -3.97 -6.88 -3.60
N THR A 42 -4.37 -6.94 -2.33
CA THR A 42 -4.61 -8.17 -1.59
C THR A 42 -6.11 -8.46 -1.49
N ARG A 43 -6.48 -9.69 -1.14
CA ARG A 43 -7.88 -9.99 -0.77
C ARG A 43 -8.13 -9.62 0.69
N PRO A 44 -9.29 -9.07 1.03
CA PRO A 44 -9.76 -9.02 2.42
C PRO A 44 -9.82 -10.44 2.96
N ASN A 45 -9.37 -10.66 4.20
CA ASN A 45 -9.24 -11.99 4.77
C ASN A 45 -8.38 -12.97 3.94
N ALA A 46 -7.53 -12.45 3.03
CA ALA A 46 -6.47 -13.27 2.44
C ALA A 46 -5.61 -13.86 3.55
N ASP A 47 -4.98 -15.00 3.27
CA ASP A 47 -3.98 -15.57 4.16
C ASP A 47 -2.97 -14.47 4.57
N ILE A 48 -2.84 -14.25 5.87
CA ILE A 48 -1.94 -13.27 6.50
C ILE A 48 -0.51 -13.43 5.97
N LYS A 49 -0.13 -14.66 5.61
CA LYS A 49 1.17 -14.95 5.00
C LYS A 49 1.35 -14.23 3.67
N GLN A 50 0.31 -14.19 2.83
CA GLN A 50 0.35 -13.51 1.54
C GLN A 50 0.43 -11.99 1.72
N GLN A 51 -0.34 -11.43 2.66
CA GLN A 51 -0.26 -10.00 2.99
C GLN A 51 1.14 -9.63 3.50
N SER A 52 1.73 -10.47 4.37
CA SER A 52 3.09 -10.26 4.88
C SER A 52 4.14 -10.33 3.77
N LEU A 53 4.00 -11.25 2.81
CA LEU A 53 4.91 -11.34 1.67
C LEU A 53 4.81 -10.11 0.76
N SER A 54 3.60 -9.68 0.42
CA SER A 54 3.38 -8.45 -0.36
C SER A 54 3.98 -7.22 0.32
N LEU A 55 3.86 -7.15 1.65
CA LEU A 55 4.43 -6.06 2.43
C LEU A 55 5.97 -6.11 2.46
N MET A 56 6.56 -7.29 2.60
CA MET A 56 8.01 -7.48 2.52
C MET A 56 8.58 -7.17 1.13
N GLU A 57 7.85 -7.50 0.07
CA GLU A 57 8.23 -7.15 -1.29
C GLU A 57 8.15 -5.64 -1.52
N ALA A 58 7.11 -5.00 -1.01
CA ALA A 58 6.96 -3.54 -1.03
C ALA A 58 8.04 -2.80 -0.21
N LEU A 59 8.63 -3.43 0.81
CA LEU A 59 9.80 -2.89 1.51
C LEU A 59 11.09 -3.04 0.70
N LYS A 60 11.26 -4.19 0.03
CA LYS A 60 12.43 -4.45 -0.81
C LYS A 60 12.47 -3.56 -2.06
N SER A 61 11.36 -2.93 -2.44
CA SER A 61 11.33 -2.02 -3.59
C SER A 61 12.08 -0.70 -3.37
N ASN A 62 12.62 -0.45 -2.17
CA ASN A 62 13.33 0.79 -1.81
C ASN A 62 12.51 2.04 -2.16
N SER A 63 11.22 2.00 -1.78
CA SER A 63 10.30 3.12 -1.99
C SER A 63 10.55 4.20 -0.95
N ASP A 64 10.39 5.46 -1.36
CA ASP A 64 10.47 6.62 -0.46
C ASP A 64 9.28 6.64 0.51
N TYR A 65 8.12 6.14 0.07
CA TYR A 65 6.91 6.01 0.88
C TYR A 65 6.29 4.62 0.73
N LEU A 66 5.83 4.06 1.85
CA LEU A 66 4.99 2.86 1.90
C LEU A 66 3.63 3.22 2.48
N ILE A 67 2.58 3.11 1.67
CA ILE A 67 1.19 3.33 2.07
C ILE A 67 0.53 1.95 2.19
N PHE A 68 -0.01 1.64 3.36
CA PHE A 68 -0.58 0.33 3.64
C PHE A 68 -1.67 0.46 4.69
N THR A 69 -2.62 -0.47 4.68
CA THR A 69 -3.62 -0.59 5.75
C THR A 69 -3.40 -1.88 6.53
N LEU A 70 -3.64 -1.83 7.84
CA LEU A 70 -3.43 -2.95 8.74
C LEU A 70 -4.77 -3.47 9.26
N ASP A 71 -5.09 -4.71 8.94
CA ASP A 71 -6.33 -5.36 9.38
C ASP A 71 -6.20 -5.96 10.81
N THR A 72 -4.98 -6.13 11.36
CA THR A 72 -4.80 -6.86 12.63
C THR A 72 -3.73 -6.32 13.56
N THR A 73 -3.89 -6.63 14.85
CA THR A 73 -2.88 -6.47 15.92
C THR A 73 -1.55 -7.15 15.61
N ARG A 74 -1.50 -8.17 14.73
CA ARG A 74 -0.24 -8.81 14.32
C ARG A 74 0.58 -7.95 13.36
N HIS A 75 -0.05 -7.04 12.62
CA HIS A 75 0.68 -6.11 11.77
C HIS A 75 1.42 -5.03 12.59
N ARG A 76 1.04 -4.79 13.86
CA ARG A 76 1.84 -3.97 14.78
C ARG A 76 3.27 -4.52 14.91
N LYS A 77 3.42 -5.84 15.08
CA LYS A 77 4.75 -6.48 15.17
C LYS A 77 5.57 -6.31 13.90
N PHE A 78 4.92 -6.25 12.74
CA PHE A 78 5.60 -5.97 11.48
C PHE A 78 6.16 -4.54 11.47
N VAL A 79 5.33 -3.56 11.83
CA VAL A 79 5.77 -2.16 11.92
C VAL A 79 6.93 -2.02 12.90
N GLU A 80 6.82 -2.61 14.09
CA GLU A 80 7.88 -2.62 15.11
C GLU A 80 9.19 -3.30 14.67
N HIS A 81 9.14 -4.19 13.68
CA HIS A 81 10.33 -4.89 13.19
C HIS A 81 11.02 -4.15 12.04
N VAL A 82 10.28 -3.30 11.33
CA VAL A 82 10.72 -2.66 10.08
C VAL A 82 11.07 -1.19 10.29
N LEU A 83 10.39 -0.50 11.22
CA LEU A 83 10.65 0.88 11.64
C LEU A 83 11.31 0.92 13.02
#